data_AF-A0A5R2N3N4-F1
#
_entry.id   AF-A0A5R2N3N4-F1
#
_cell.length_a   1.000
_cell.length_b   1.000
_cell.length_c   1.000
_cell.angle_alpha   90.00
_cell.angle_beta   90.00
_cell.angle_gamma   90.00
#
_symmetry.space_group_name_H-M   'P 1'
#
loop_
_entity.id
_entity.type
_entity.pdbx_description
1 polymer ?
#
loop_
_entity_poly.entity_id
_entity_poly.type
_entity_poly.pdbx_seq_one_letter_code
_entity_poly.pdbx_strand_id
1 'polypeptide(L)'
;YFPREPRYGRPGFIQVMEAVDKAWRDKRASLHQSADGLTSHVEARLSAAHAKALLDRDTLSDLAGRIGGMVDRDRGGLAGAPKFPNAPFMQTLWLSWLRDGNAAHRDDVFTSLEHMLSGGIYDHIGGGLSRYSTDAEWLVPHFEKMLYDNAQLIRFCNWAHAATGND
;
A
#
# COMPACT_ATOMS: atom_id res chain seq x y z
N TYR A 1 0.84 13.88 12.74
CA TYR A 1 2.01 14.29 13.55
C TYR A 1 1.52 15.07 14.77
N PHE A 2 1.93 14.72 15.98
CA PHE A 2 1.64 15.50 17.19
C PHE A 2 2.76 16.51 17.42
N PRO A 3 2.45 17.80 17.64
CA PRO A 3 3.47 18.79 17.92
C PRO A 3 4.14 18.51 19.28
N ARG A 4 5.36 18.98 19.51
CA ARG A 4 6.02 18.83 20.83
C ARG A 4 5.19 19.47 21.95
N GLU A 5 4.64 20.65 21.68
CA GLU A 5 3.77 21.42 22.56
C GLU A 5 2.37 21.55 21.95
N PRO A 6 1.30 21.70 22.75
CA PRO A 6 -0.07 21.77 22.24
C PRO A 6 -0.26 22.95 21.28
N ARG A 7 -0.83 22.68 20.10
CA ARG A 7 -1.11 23.71 19.09
C ARG A 7 -2.40 23.40 18.34
N TYR A 8 -3.13 24.46 17.98
CA TYR A 8 -4.36 24.39 17.17
C TYR A 8 -5.38 23.35 17.67
N GLY A 9 -5.61 23.30 18.99
CA GLY A 9 -6.55 22.36 19.61
C GLY A 9 -6.07 20.89 19.63
N ARG A 10 -4.83 20.61 19.24
CA ARG A 10 -4.23 19.27 19.32
C ARG A 10 -3.30 19.16 20.53
N PRO A 11 -3.36 18.07 21.31
CA PRO A 11 -2.45 17.86 22.43
C PRO A 11 -1.00 17.73 21.94
N GLY A 12 -0.06 18.09 22.80
CA GLY A 12 1.36 17.85 22.55
C GLY A 12 1.70 16.36 22.64
N PHE A 13 2.73 15.91 21.93
CA PHE A 13 3.15 14.50 21.96
C PHE A 13 3.48 14.04 23.39
N ILE A 14 4.12 14.89 24.19
CA ILE A 14 4.41 14.58 25.60
C ILE A 14 3.12 14.38 26.41
N GLN A 15 2.12 15.23 26.23
CA GLN A 15 0.83 15.09 26.92
C GLN A 15 0.10 13.80 26.52
N VAL A 16 0.18 13.42 25.24
CA VAL A 16 -0.37 12.14 24.78
C VAL A 16 0.33 10.98 25.50
N MET A 17 1.66 11.02 25.59
CA MET A 17 2.44 9.98 26.27
C MET A 17 2.14 9.90 27.77
N GLU A 18 2.02 11.05 28.45
CA GLU A 18 1.62 11.12 29.86
C GLU A 18 0.21 10.57 30.10
N ALA A 19 -0.74 10.88 29.20
CA ALA A 19 -2.09 10.35 29.28
C ALA A 19 -2.13 8.83 29.08
N VAL A 20 -1.31 8.29 28.16
CA VAL A 20 -1.15 6.85 27.95
C VAL A 20 -0.54 6.17 29.18
N ASP A 21 0.55 6.72 29.74
CA ASP A 21 1.19 6.18 30.95
C ASP A 21 0.23 6.18 32.14
N LYS A 22 -0.50 7.29 32.35
CA LYS A 22 -1.51 7.37 33.41
C LYS A 22 -2.63 6.36 33.21
N ALA A 23 -3.19 6.25 32.00
CA ALA A 23 -4.23 5.27 31.72
C ALA A 23 -3.74 3.84 31.96
N TRP A 24 -2.50 3.53 31.58
CA TRP A 24 -1.88 2.23 31.80
C TRP A 24 -1.68 1.91 33.29
N ARG A 25 -1.25 2.88 34.10
CA ARG A 25 -1.06 2.70 35.55
C ARG A 25 -2.38 2.60 36.30
N ASP A 26 -3.29 3.54 36.04
CA ASP A 26 -4.48 3.75 36.86
C ASP A 26 -5.68 2.91 36.39
N LYS A 27 -5.75 2.56 35.10
CA LYS A 27 -6.91 1.92 34.47
C LYS A 27 -6.58 0.61 33.76
N ARG A 28 -5.48 -0.05 34.14
CA ARG A 28 -4.99 -1.26 33.46
C ARG A 28 -6.05 -2.36 33.29
N ALA A 29 -6.82 -2.63 34.33
CA ALA A 29 -7.86 -3.66 34.29
C ALA A 29 -8.97 -3.32 33.28
N SER A 30 -9.40 -2.05 33.23
CA SER A 30 -10.40 -1.58 32.26
C SER A 30 -9.86 -1.61 30.83
N LEU A 31 -8.56 -1.31 30.63
CA LEU A 31 -7.91 -1.43 29.33
C LEU A 31 -7.87 -2.88 28.85
N HIS A 32 -7.48 -3.81 29.72
CA HIS A 32 -7.50 -5.25 29.40
C HIS A 32 -8.90 -5.73 29.07
N GLN A 33 -9.91 -5.38 29.86
CA GLN A 33 -11.30 -5.74 29.56
C GLN A 33 -11.76 -5.19 28.19
N SER A 34 -11.36 -3.96 27.86
CA SER A 34 -11.68 -3.35 26.56
C SER A 34 -10.95 -4.07 25.41
N ALA A 35 -9.69 -4.44 25.63
CA ALA A 35 -8.89 -5.19 24.67
C ALA A 35 -9.44 -6.61 24.45
N ASP A 36 -9.85 -7.30 25.51
CA ASP A 36 -10.46 -8.62 25.46
C ASP A 36 -11.82 -8.57 24.75
N GLY A 37 -12.63 -7.54 25.03
CA GLY A 37 -13.90 -7.31 24.34
C GLY A 37 -13.70 -7.06 22.84
N LEU A 38 -12.73 -6.22 22.47
CA LEU A 38 -12.40 -5.97 21.07
C LEU A 38 -11.88 -7.23 20.38
N THR A 39 -10.96 -7.95 21.01
CA THR A 39 -10.41 -9.21 20.51
C THR A 39 -11.53 -10.22 20.28
N SER A 40 -12.41 -10.42 21.26
CA SER A 40 -13.56 -11.33 21.17
C SER A 40 -14.51 -10.93 20.03
N HIS A 41 -14.77 -9.64 19.84
CA HIS A 41 -15.61 -9.16 18.73
C HIS A 41 -14.96 -9.37 17.36
N VAL A 42 -13.66 -9.12 17.25
CA VAL A 42 -12.89 -9.36 16.02
C VAL A 42 -12.84 -10.85 15.72
N GLU A 43 -12.54 -11.69 16.71
CA GLU A 43 -12.52 -13.15 16.58
C GLU A 43 -13.90 -13.70 16.21
N ALA A 44 -14.99 -13.21 16.82
CA ALA A 44 -16.34 -13.65 16.45
C ALA A 44 -16.68 -13.31 14.99
N ARG A 45 -16.24 -12.14 14.50
CA ARG A 45 -16.44 -11.75 13.09
C ARG A 45 -15.55 -12.50 12.11
N LEU A 46 -14.29 -12.77 12.47
CA LEU A 46 -13.33 -13.46 11.61
C LEU A 46 -13.54 -14.99 11.62
N SER A 47 -13.88 -15.58 12.78
CA SER A 47 -14.14 -17.03 12.91
C SER A 47 -15.43 -17.44 12.19
N ALA A 48 -16.47 -16.61 12.21
CA ALA A 48 -17.68 -16.82 11.41
C ALA A 48 -17.41 -16.75 9.89
N ALA A 49 -16.28 -16.16 9.47
CA ALA A 49 -15.91 -15.96 8.07
C ALA A 49 -14.84 -16.94 7.55
N HIS A 50 -14.30 -17.85 8.36
CA HIS A 50 -13.25 -18.77 7.92
C HIS A 50 -13.44 -20.19 8.49
N ALA A 51 -14.07 -21.06 7.70
CA ALA A 51 -13.46 -22.38 7.52
C ALA A 51 -12.01 -22.14 7.03
N LYS A 52 -11.04 -23.00 7.34
CA LYS A 52 -9.70 -22.92 6.71
C LYS A 52 -9.90 -23.02 5.19
N ALA A 53 -9.98 -21.87 4.52
CA ALA A 53 -10.06 -21.81 3.08
C ALA A 53 -8.71 -22.31 2.60
N LEU A 54 -8.71 -23.48 1.95
CA LEU A 54 -7.55 -23.96 1.23
C LEU A 54 -7.29 -22.93 0.14
N LEU A 55 -6.09 -22.34 0.15
CA LEU A 55 -5.62 -21.52 -0.96
C LEU A 55 -5.52 -22.44 -2.17
N ASP A 56 -6.47 -22.31 -3.08
CA ASP A 56 -6.50 -23.06 -4.32
C ASP A 56 -5.94 -22.23 -5.47
N ARG A 57 -6.00 -22.80 -6.67
CA ARG A 57 -5.54 -22.13 -7.87
C ARG A 57 -6.31 -20.83 -8.08
N ASP A 58 -7.62 -20.85 -7.91
CA ASP A 58 -8.50 -19.73 -8.28
C ASP A 58 -8.34 -18.53 -7.35
N THR A 59 -7.88 -18.76 -6.12
CA THR A 59 -7.60 -17.70 -5.13
C THR A 59 -6.71 -16.58 -5.68
N LEU A 60 -5.65 -16.90 -6.45
CA LEU A 60 -4.80 -15.88 -7.07
C LEU A 60 -5.54 -15.11 -8.17
N SER A 61 -6.30 -15.82 -9.00
CA SER A 61 -7.05 -15.23 -10.10
C SER A 61 -8.11 -14.26 -9.58
N ASP A 62 -8.83 -14.66 -8.54
CA ASP A 62 -9.86 -13.84 -7.90
C ASP A 62 -9.26 -12.59 -7.24
N LEU A 63 -8.15 -12.76 -6.51
CA LEU A 63 -7.45 -11.62 -5.91
C LEU A 63 -6.93 -10.66 -6.99
N ALA A 64 -6.29 -11.19 -8.03
CA ALA A 64 -5.77 -10.38 -9.12
C ALA A 64 -6.88 -9.65 -9.87
N GLY A 65 -8.02 -10.31 -10.13
CA GLY A 65 -9.18 -9.69 -10.77
C GLY A 65 -9.76 -8.54 -9.94
N ARG A 66 -9.84 -8.71 -8.61
CA ARG A 66 -10.27 -7.63 -7.71
C ARG A 66 -9.27 -6.47 -7.69
N ILE A 67 -7.97 -6.76 -7.72
CA ILE A 67 -6.92 -5.73 -7.82
C ILE A 67 -6.99 -5.00 -9.15
N GLY A 68 -7.09 -5.72 -10.27
CA GLY A 68 -7.18 -5.14 -11.62
C GLY A 68 -8.43 -4.25 -11.77
N GLY A 69 -9.52 -4.57 -11.08
CA GLY A 69 -10.71 -3.72 -11.02
C GLY A 69 -10.53 -2.38 -10.26
N MET A 70 -9.46 -2.24 -9.47
CA MET A 70 -9.12 -1.00 -8.75
C MET A 70 -8.06 -0.16 -9.48
N VAL A 71 -7.45 -0.68 -10.54
CA VAL A 71 -6.41 0.03 -11.30
C VAL A 71 -7.04 1.14 -12.13
N ASP A 72 -6.46 2.33 -12.04
CA ASP A 72 -6.70 3.45 -12.92
C ASP A 72 -5.90 3.25 -14.21
N ARG A 73 -6.57 2.87 -15.30
CA ARG A 73 -5.91 2.59 -16.59
C ARG A 73 -5.54 3.85 -17.37
N ASP A 74 -6.09 5.01 -16.99
CA ASP A 74 -5.77 6.28 -17.64
C ASP A 74 -4.52 6.92 -17.02
N ARG A 75 -4.26 6.63 -15.74
CA ARG A 75 -3.19 7.26 -14.95
C ARG A 75 -2.21 6.27 -14.30
N GLY A 76 -2.40 4.97 -14.49
CA GLY A 76 -1.64 3.90 -13.82
C GLY A 76 -1.87 3.82 -12.31
N GLY A 77 -1.53 2.69 -11.67
CA GLY A 77 -1.70 2.45 -10.24
C GLY A 77 -3.16 2.51 -9.77
N LEU A 78 -3.38 2.77 -8.47
CA LEU A 78 -4.73 2.86 -7.90
C LEU A 78 -5.31 4.27 -8.04
N ALA A 79 -6.62 4.37 -8.28
CA ALA A 79 -7.31 5.66 -8.39
C ALA A 79 -7.25 6.49 -7.08
N GLY A 80 -7.20 7.81 -7.22
CA GLY A 80 -7.27 8.78 -6.12
C GLY A 80 -5.93 9.34 -5.65
N ALA A 81 -5.98 10.15 -4.59
CA ALA A 81 -4.84 10.82 -3.98
C ALA A 81 -4.92 10.74 -2.43
N PRO A 82 -3.80 10.61 -1.70
CA PRO A 82 -2.43 10.41 -2.22
C PRO A 82 -2.25 9.04 -2.89
N LYS A 83 -1.38 8.98 -3.90
CA LYS A 83 -1.20 7.83 -4.77
C LYS A 83 0.13 7.12 -4.51
N PHE A 84 0.06 5.82 -4.22
CA PHE A 84 1.22 4.99 -3.85
C PHE A 84 1.53 3.96 -4.95
N PRO A 85 2.82 3.63 -5.20
CA PRO A 85 3.21 2.59 -6.15
C PRO A 85 2.57 1.21 -5.91
N ASN A 86 2.25 0.87 -4.66
CA ASN A 86 1.56 -0.38 -4.27
C ASN A 86 2.15 -1.65 -4.91
N ALA A 87 3.45 -1.83 -4.73
CA ALA A 87 4.20 -2.96 -5.27
C ALA A 87 3.59 -4.37 -5.01
N PRO A 88 2.99 -4.69 -3.84
CA PRO A 88 2.32 -5.99 -3.67
C PRO A 88 1.21 -6.23 -4.69
N PHE A 89 0.46 -5.19 -5.07
CA PHE A 89 -0.61 -5.29 -6.06
C PHE A 89 -0.05 -5.49 -7.46
N MET A 90 0.98 -4.73 -7.83
CA MET A 90 1.69 -4.93 -9.10
C MET A 90 2.27 -6.34 -9.21
N GLN A 91 2.83 -6.87 -8.11
CA GLN A 91 3.35 -8.24 -8.08
C GLN A 91 2.22 -9.27 -8.26
N THR A 92 1.07 -9.10 -7.61
CA THR A 92 -0.07 -10.01 -7.78
C THR A 92 -0.57 -10.02 -9.22
N LEU A 93 -0.71 -8.86 -9.85
CA LEU A 93 -1.11 -8.73 -11.25
C LEU A 93 -0.09 -9.39 -12.18
N TRP A 94 1.20 -9.15 -11.97
CA TRP A 94 2.27 -9.76 -12.74
C TRP A 94 2.27 -11.30 -12.63
N LEU A 95 2.12 -11.84 -11.41
CA LEU A 95 2.07 -13.28 -11.18
C LEU A 95 0.82 -13.91 -11.81
N SER A 96 -0.32 -13.22 -11.80
CA SER A 96 -1.52 -13.67 -12.50
C SER A 96 -1.28 -13.76 -14.02
N TRP A 97 -0.58 -12.79 -14.61
CA TRP A 97 -0.18 -12.89 -16.02
C TRP A 97 0.74 -14.07 -16.29
N LEU A 98 1.82 -14.23 -15.50
CA LEU A 98 2.78 -15.34 -15.71
C LEU A 98 2.13 -16.72 -15.54
N ARG A 99 1.18 -16.86 -14.61
CA ARG A 99 0.56 -18.14 -14.30
C ARG A 99 -0.58 -18.50 -15.24
N ASP A 100 -1.46 -17.53 -15.50
CA ASP A 100 -2.76 -17.76 -16.14
C ASP A 100 -2.89 -17.04 -17.50
N GLY A 101 -1.86 -16.31 -17.93
CA GLY A 101 -1.81 -15.67 -19.26
C GLY A 101 -2.66 -14.40 -19.40
N ASN A 102 -3.17 -13.84 -18.30
CA ASN A 102 -4.03 -12.64 -18.34
C ASN A 102 -3.21 -11.39 -18.72
N ALA A 103 -3.22 -11.04 -20.01
CA ALA A 103 -2.48 -9.90 -20.54
C ALA A 103 -2.98 -8.55 -20.00
N ALA A 104 -4.25 -8.41 -19.63
CA ALA A 104 -4.76 -7.15 -19.06
C ALA A 104 -4.07 -6.82 -17.74
N HIS A 105 -3.79 -7.82 -16.89
CA HIS A 105 -3.03 -7.62 -15.65
C HIS A 105 -1.58 -7.20 -15.90
N ARG A 106 -0.95 -7.71 -16.97
CA ARG A 106 0.38 -7.24 -17.40
C ARG A 106 0.33 -5.78 -17.83
N ASP A 107 -0.65 -5.43 -18.66
CA ASP A 107 -0.78 -4.08 -19.21
C ASP A 107 -1.07 -3.07 -18.09
N ASP A 108 -1.89 -3.44 -17.10
CA ASP A 108 -2.12 -2.64 -15.89
C ASP A 108 -0.79 -2.35 -15.14
N VAL A 109 0.15 -3.29 -15.09
CA VAL A 109 1.50 -3.09 -14.51
C VAL A 109 2.35 -2.17 -15.39
N PHE A 110 2.32 -2.34 -16.71
CA PHE A 110 3.06 -1.47 -17.64
C PHE A 110 2.60 -0.02 -17.57
N THR A 111 1.29 0.23 -17.70
CA THR A 111 0.72 1.58 -17.56
C THR A 111 1.13 2.19 -16.21
N SER A 112 1.09 1.42 -15.13
CA SER A 112 1.53 1.90 -13.82
C SER A 112 3.00 2.34 -13.80
N LEU A 113 3.89 1.53 -14.37
CA LEU A 113 5.32 1.85 -14.47
C LEU A 113 5.56 3.06 -15.35
N GLU A 114 4.95 3.12 -16.54
CA GLU A 114 5.13 4.22 -17.49
C GLU A 114 4.72 5.57 -16.88
N HIS A 115 3.56 5.62 -16.22
CA HIS A 115 3.10 6.84 -15.56
C HIS A 115 3.97 7.24 -14.36
N MET A 116 4.44 6.27 -13.56
CA MET A 116 5.31 6.58 -12.43
C MET A 116 6.69 7.06 -12.89
N LEU A 117 7.30 6.37 -13.86
CA LEU A 117 8.65 6.69 -14.37
C LEU A 117 8.66 7.97 -15.19
N SER A 118 7.56 8.32 -15.86
CA SER A 118 7.40 9.58 -16.60
C SER A 118 6.86 10.73 -15.73
N GLY A 119 6.40 10.42 -14.52
CA GLY A 119 5.80 11.38 -13.59
C GLY A 119 6.81 12.10 -12.72
N GLY A 120 6.33 13.07 -11.93
CA GLY A 120 7.14 13.80 -10.95
C GLY A 120 7.43 13.01 -9.66
N ILE A 121 6.75 11.88 -9.44
CA ILE A 121 7.10 10.93 -8.36
C ILE A 121 8.51 10.35 -8.55
N TYR A 122 8.97 10.20 -9.79
CA TYR A 122 10.32 9.76 -10.13
C TYR A 122 11.28 10.96 -10.12
N ASP A 123 12.40 10.81 -9.42
CA ASP A 123 13.47 11.80 -9.45
C ASP A 123 14.28 11.65 -10.74
N HIS A 124 14.02 12.51 -11.71
CA HIS A 124 14.70 12.52 -13.01
C HIS A 124 16.18 12.95 -12.96
N ILE A 125 16.66 13.48 -11.83
CA ILE A 125 18.06 13.90 -11.66
C ILE A 125 18.84 12.84 -10.90
N GLY A 126 18.34 12.45 -9.73
CA GLY A 126 19.01 11.51 -8.83
C GLY A 126 18.57 10.05 -8.95
N GLY A 127 17.53 9.77 -9.75
CA GLY A 127 16.93 8.46 -9.92
C GLY A 127 16.06 8.02 -8.73
N GLY A 128 15.16 7.09 -9.00
CA GLY A 128 14.33 6.44 -8.00
C GLY A 128 13.04 7.18 -7.65
N LEU A 129 12.07 6.42 -7.14
CA LEU A 129 10.77 6.91 -6.73
C LEU A 129 10.79 7.51 -5.32
N SER A 130 10.07 8.62 -5.20
CA SER A 130 9.53 9.10 -3.94
C SER A 130 8.44 8.15 -3.43
N ARG A 131 8.18 8.17 -2.12
CA ARG A 131 7.31 7.20 -1.45
C ARG A 131 5.87 7.18 -1.98
N TYR A 132 5.34 8.35 -2.32
CA TYR A 132 4.02 8.52 -2.92
C TYR A 132 3.89 9.88 -3.63
N SER A 133 2.89 10.01 -4.49
CA SER A 133 2.44 11.30 -5.02
C SER A 133 1.30 11.86 -4.18
N THR A 134 1.30 13.17 -3.92
CA THR A 134 0.18 13.83 -3.22
C THR A 134 -1.03 14.05 -4.12
N ASP A 135 -0.86 13.91 -5.45
CA ASP A 135 -1.92 13.98 -6.44
C ASP A 135 -2.21 12.61 -7.08
N ALA A 136 -3.19 12.56 -7.97
CA ALA A 136 -3.60 11.34 -8.66
C ALA A 136 -2.86 11.11 -9.99
N GLU A 137 -2.15 12.11 -10.48
CA GLU A 137 -1.45 12.16 -11.77
C GLU A 137 0.02 11.75 -11.68
N TRP A 138 0.53 11.51 -10.47
CA TRP A 138 1.95 11.23 -10.18
C TRP A 138 2.89 12.42 -10.33
N LEU A 139 2.39 13.66 -10.23
CA LEU A 139 3.20 14.86 -10.51
C LEU A 139 3.88 15.45 -9.28
N VAL A 140 3.21 15.47 -8.12
CA VAL A 140 3.73 16.10 -6.90
C VAL A 140 4.25 15.06 -5.91
N PRO A 141 5.58 14.84 -5.81
CA PRO A 141 6.14 13.84 -4.91
C PRO A 141 6.07 14.25 -3.44
N HIS A 142 5.86 13.25 -2.58
CA HIS A 142 6.34 13.31 -1.21
C HIS A 142 7.82 12.89 -1.18
N PHE A 143 8.74 13.87 -1.25
CA PHE A 143 10.20 13.74 -1.49
C PHE A 143 11.01 12.73 -0.64
N GLU A 144 10.40 12.04 0.32
CA GLU A 144 11.01 10.90 1.00
C GLU A 144 11.20 9.74 0.02
N LYS A 145 12.43 9.21 -0.06
CA LYS A 145 12.73 7.97 -0.78
C LYS A 145 13.02 6.85 0.20
N MET A 146 12.47 5.68 -0.10
CA MET A 146 12.66 4.48 0.69
C MET A 146 13.38 3.41 -0.13
N LEU A 147 14.35 2.73 0.50
CA LEU A 147 15.12 1.68 -0.15
C LEU A 147 14.23 0.53 -0.63
N TYR A 148 13.28 0.10 0.19
CA TYR A 148 12.42 -1.04 -0.13
C TYR A 148 11.48 -0.75 -1.31
N ASP A 149 10.96 0.47 -1.41
CA ASP A 149 10.11 0.89 -2.54
C ASP A 149 10.93 0.88 -3.85
N ASN A 150 12.14 1.42 -3.82
CA ASN A 150 13.02 1.46 -4.99
C ASN A 150 13.56 0.06 -5.39
N ALA A 151 13.85 -0.80 -4.42
CA ALA A 151 14.25 -2.19 -4.70
C ALA A 151 13.11 -2.97 -5.41
N GLN A 152 11.86 -2.69 -5.05
CA GLN A 152 10.70 -3.29 -5.69
C GLN A 152 10.47 -2.69 -7.08
N LEU A 153 10.60 -1.38 -7.25
CA LEU A 153 10.56 -0.71 -8.55
C LEU A 153 11.56 -1.34 -9.55
N ILE A 154 12.83 -1.44 -9.16
CA ILE A 154 13.88 -1.99 -10.04
C ILE A 154 13.52 -3.40 -10.52
N ARG A 155 12.94 -4.23 -9.64
CA ARG A 155 12.45 -5.56 -10.01
C ARG A 155 11.37 -5.47 -11.09
N PHE A 156 10.38 -4.59 -10.92
CA PHE A 156 9.30 -4.44 -11.90
C PHE A 156 9.80 -3.83 -13.23
N CYS A 157 10.72 -2.87 -13.18
CA CYS A 157 11.38 -2.34 -14.39
C CYS A 157 12.14 -3.45 -15.13
N ASN A 158 12.89 -4.29 -14.43
CA ASN A 158 13.59 -5.43 -15.04
C ASN A 158 12.61 -6.43 -15.67
N TRP A 159 11.52 -6.75 -14.97
CA TRP A 159 10.46 -7.60 -15.51
C TRP A 159 9.80 -7.01 -16.76
N ALA A 160 9.52 -5.70 -16.75
CA ALA A 160 8.94 -5.01 -17.89
C ALA A 160 9.91 -4.98 -19.07
N HIS A 161 11.16 -4.58 -18.85
CA HIS A 161 12.21 -4.59 -19.88
C HIS A 161 12.39 -5.99 -20.48
N ALA A 162 12.43 -7.05 -19.67
CA ALA A 162 12.52 -8.41 -20.16
C ALA A 162 11.32 -8.85 -21.01
N ALA A 163 10.13 -8.29 -20.75
CA ALA A 163 8.90 -8.62 -21.48
C ALA A 163 8.68 -7.77 -22.74
N THR A 164 9.19 -6.54 -22.78
CA THR A 164 8.90 -5.56 -23.85
C THR A 164 10.12 -5.17 -24.68
N GLY A 165 11.34 -5.26 -24.12
CA GLY A 165 12.55 -4.70 -24.69
C GLY A 165 12.61 -3.16 -24.69
N ASN A 166 11.73 -2.49 -23.94
CA ASN A 166 11.73 -1.03 -23.83
C ASN A 166 12.79 -0.56 -22.82
N ASP A 167 13.60 0.41 -23.20
CA ASP A 167 14.71 0.97 -22.40
C ASP A 167 14.23 1.95 -21.31
#